data_AF-A0A2T9ZUI9-F1
#
_entry.id   AF-A0A2T9ZUI9-F1
#
_cell.length_a   1.000
_cell.length_b   1.000
_cell.length_c   1.000
_cell.angle_alpha   90.00
_cell.angle_beta   90.00
_cell.angle_gamma   90.00
#
_symmetry.space_group_name_H-M   'P 1'
#
loop_
_entity.id
_entity.type
_entity.pdbx_description
1 polymer ?
#
loop_
_entity_poly.entity_id
_entity_poly.type
_entity_poly.pdbx_seq_one_letter_code
_entity_poly.pdbx_strand_id
1 'polypeptide(L)'
;MEERRQHVQRILKRVAEIDGLIRRMVGLPIPVELERVLRRDIIARLHAVKGVHARYKGINEMIAQAQHALEQVVASPASGPMSEQNVERFSRLIGEIEWLLNEDRLLVAIDDQEKGQLLEMIVARRTETLYSYHLREGKRLLEGRQLHQAQWHCEQVKSLLKNMDMQSDQLNAWRQEADQLCQQVAQHLS
;
A
#
# COMPACT_ATOMS: atom_id res chain seq x y z
N MET A 1 7.77 -19.32 -33.99
CA MET A 1 7.11 -17.99 -34.08
C MET A 1 6.00 -17.85 -33.04
N GLU A 2 5.15 -18.87 -32.87
CA GLU A 2 4.02 -18.84 -31.93
C GLU A 2 4.46 -18.81 -30.45
N GLU A 3 5.40 -19.66 -30.03
CA GLU A 3 5.92 -19.65 -28.65
C GLU A 3 6.54 -18.31 -28.23
N ARG A 4 7.29 -17.67 -29.15
CA ARG A 4 7.87 -16.33 -28.96
C ARG A 4 6.77 -15.29 -28.75
N ARG A 5 5.70 -15.34 -29.56
CA ARG A 5 4.56 -14.44 -29.45
C ARG A 5 3.82 -14.65 -28.12
N GLN A 6 3.57 -15.89 -27.73
CA GLN A 6 2.94 -16.23 -26.46
C GLN A 6 3.79 -15.80 -25.25
N HIS A 7 5.11 -15.94 -25.33
CA HIS A 7 6.02 -15.47 -24.29
C HIS A 7 5.97 -13.95 -24.13
N VAL A 8 6.03 -13.18 -25.24
CA VAL A 8 5.87 -11.72 -25.21
C VAL A 8 4.52 -11.32 -24.62
N GLN A 9 3.42 -11.96 -25.02
CA GLN A 9 2.09 -11.69 -24.48
C GLN A 9 1.99 -11.94 -22.97
N ARG A 10 2.63 -12.99 -22.46
CA ARG A 10 2.69 -13.27 -21.01
C ARG A 10 3.41 -12.15 -20.25
N ILE A 11 4.51 -11.63 -20.78
CA ILE A 11 5.24 -10.51 -20.15
C ILE A 11 4.39 -9.24 -20.18
N LEU A 12 3.77 -8.92 -21.33
CA LEU A 12 2.92 -7.72 -21.46
C LEU A 12 1.67 -7.80 -20.58
N LYS A 13 1.11 -8.98 -20.36
CA LYS A 13 0.04 -9.19 -19.38
C LYS A 13 0.48 -8.79 -17.98
N ARG A 14 1.69 -9.19 -17.56
CA ARG A 14 2.26 -8.78 -16.26
C ARG A 14 2.50 -7.27 -16.18
N VAL A 15 2.96 -6.63 -17.26
CA VAL A 15 3.07 -5.16 -17.31
C VAL A 15 1.71 -4.50 -17.06
N ALA A 16 0.64 -4.98 -17.71
CA ALA A 16 -0.70 -4.44 -17.51
C ALA A 16 -1.24 -4.66 -16.09
N GLU A 17 -0.97 -5.82 -15.48
CA GLU A 17 -1.35 -6.11 -14.09
C GLU A 17 -0.67 -5.15 -13.10
N ILE A 18 0.62 -4.86 -13.30
CA ILE A 18 1.38 -3.93 -12.43
C ILE A 18 0.96 -2.48 -12.67
N ASP A 19 0.73 -2.08 -13.91
CA ASP A 19 0.17 -0.75 -14.21
C ASP A 19 -1.22 -0.59 -13.56
N GLY A 20 -2.03 -1.64 -13.55
CA GLY A 20 -3.32 -1.68 -12.84
C GLY A 20 -3.19 -1.55 -11.32
N LEU A 21 -2.12 -2.08 -10.72
CA LEU A 21 -1.82 -1.83 -9.30
C LEU A 21 -1.47 -0.36 -9.05
N ILE A 22 -0.58 0.21 -9.86
CA ILE A 22 -0.14 1.60 -9.71
C ILE A 22 -1.32 2.57 -9.86
N ARG A 23 -2.19 2.36 -10.85
CA ARG A 23 -3.40 3.20 -11.03
C ARG A 23 -4.34 3.16 -9.81
N ARG A 24 -4.38 2.05 -9.08
CA ARG A 24 -5.20 1.94 -7.87
C ARG A 24 -4.61 2.67 -6.66
N MET A 25 -3.32 3.03 -6.70
CA MET A 25 -2.62 3.80 -5.64
C MET A 25 -3.07 5.25 -5.56
N VAL A 26 -3.61 5.80 -6.65
CA VAL A 26 -4.00 7.21 -6.73
C VAL A 26 -4.96 7.58 -5.60
N GLY A 27 -4.57 8.58 -4.81
CA GLY A 27 -5.33 9.10 -3.67
C GLY A 27 -5.28 8.24 -2.41
N LEU A 28 -4.39 7.24 -2.35
CA LEU A 28 -4.15 6.41 -1.18
C LEU A 28 -2.75 6.71 -0.60
N PRO A 29 -2.54 6.54 0.71
CA PRO A 29 -1.26 6.84 1.35
C PRO A 29 -0.26 5.70 1.13
N ILE A 30 0.06 5.40 -0.13
CA ILE A 30 1.03 4.37 -0.50
C ILE A 30 2.44 4.98 -0.50
N PRO A 31 3.43 4.35 0.16
CA PRO A 31 4.81 4.82 0.11
C PRO A 31 5.33 4.92 -1.32
N VAL A 32 6.00 6.04 -1.64
CA VAL A 32 6.47 6.36 -3.00
C VAL A 32 7.51 5.35 -3.49
N GLU A 33 8.26 4.76 -2.57
CA GLU A 33 9.25 3.72 -2.81
C GLU A 33 8.60 2.47 -3.43
N LEU A 34 7.38 2.11 -3.01
CA LEU A 34 6.64 0.99 -3.60
C LEU A 34 6.24 1.29 -5.05
N GLU A 35 5.77 2.51 -5.34
CA GLU A 35 5.48 2.90 -6.73
C GLU A 35 6.76 2.85 -7.59
N ARG A 36 7.89 3.35 -7.08
CA ARG A 36 9.18 3.30 -7.79
C ARG A 36 9.60 1.87 -8.11
N VAL A 37 9.48 0.94 -7.17
CA VAL A 37 9.79 -0.48 -7.39
C VAL A 37 8.92 -1.07 -8.51
N LEU A 38 7.61 -0.84 -8.46
CA LEU A 38 6.69 -1.36 -9.47
C LEU A 38 6.91 -0.73 -10.86
N ARG A 39 7.24 0.55 -10.92
CA ARG A 39 7.63 1.25 -12.16
C ARG A 39 8.92 0.68 -12.75
N ARG A 40 9.94 0.44 -11.91
CA ARG A 40 11.18 -0.25 -12.33
C ARG A 40 10.89 -1.65 -12.86
N ASP A 41 9.95 -2.37 -12.25
CA ASP A 41 9.54 -3.70 -12.70
C ASP A 41 8.90 -3.67 -14.09
N ILE A 42 8.03 -2.70 -14.37
CA ILE A 42 7.47 -2.48 -15.71
C ILE A 42 8.60 -2.27 -16.72
N ILE A 43 9.56 -1.39 -16.43
CA ILE A 43 10.69 -1.09 -17.32
C ILE A 43 11.51 -2.37 -17.59
N ALA A 44 11.85 -3.13 -16.55
CA ALA A 44 12.59 -4.39 -16.67
C ALA A 44 11.86 -5.40 -17.59
N ARG A 45 10.54 -5.53 -17.43
CA ARG A 45 9.72 -6.41 -18.28
C ARG A 45 9.66 -5.94 -19.73
N LEU A 46 9.56 -4.65 -19.98
CA LEU A 46 9.58 -4.11 -21.34
C LEU A 46 10.95 -4.31 -22.01
N HIS A 47 12.04 -4.18 -21.26
CA HIS A 47 13.38 -4.56 -21.74
C HIS A 47 13.47 -6.07 -22.05
N ALA A 48 12.88 -6.94 -21.23
CA ALA A 48 12.81 -8.37 -21.52
C ALA A 48 12.02 -8.66 -22.80
N VAL A 49 10.89 -7.96 -23.04
CA VAL A 49 10.16 -8.05 -24.32
C VAL A 49 11.04 -7.63 -25.49
N LYS A 50 11.82 -6.54 -25.36
CA LYS A 50 12.76 -6.10 -26.40
C LYS A 50 13.87 -7.13 -26.65
N GLY A 51 14.39 -7.78 -25.61
CA GLY A 51 15.37 -8.85 -25.73
C GLY A 51 14.83 -10.07 -26.49
N VAL A 52 13.59 -10.47 -26.19
CA VAL A 52 12.91 -11.58 -26.88
C VAL A 52 12.52 -11.18 -28.31
N HIS A 53 12.01 -9.97 -28.51
CA HIS A 53 11.51 -9.45 -29.78
C HIS A 53 11.95 -8.01 -30.06
N ALA A 54 13.20 -7.86 -30.53
CA ALA A 54 13.81 -6.56 -30.81
C ALA A 54 13.00 -5.63 -31.72
N ARG A 55 12.26 -6.20 -32.70
CA ARG A 55 11.40 -5.44 -33.64
C ARG A 55 9.92 -5.39 -33.21
N TYR A 56 9.61 -5.59 -31.92
CA TYR A 56 8.23 -5.52 -31.45
C TYR A 56 7.72 -4.09 -31.64
N LYS A 57 6.61 -3.92 -32.37
CA LYS A 57 6.11 -2.60 -32.75
C LYS A 57 5.80 -1.77 -31.50
N GLY A 58 6.36 -0.56 -31.43
CA GLY A 58 6.12 0.38 -30.32
C GLY A 58 6.93 0.12 -29.04
N ILE A 59 7.77 -0.93 -28.96
CA ILE A 59 8.44 -1.27 -27.69
C ILE A 59 9.34 -0.15 -27.15
N ASN A 60 10.03 0.59 -28.03
CA ASN A 60 10.90 1.69 -27.62
C ASN A 60 10.08 2.86 -27.05
N GLU A 61 8.92 3.17 -27.63
CA GLU A 61 8.02 4.21 -27.13
C GLU A 61 7.45 3.80 -25.77
N MET A 62 7.04 2.54 -25.60
CA MET A 62 6.57 2.02 -24.31
C MET A 62 7.65 2.11 -23.22
N ILE A 63 8.90 1.78 -23.54
CA ILE A 63 10.03 1.91 -22.61
C ILE A 63 10.25 3.38 -22.23
N ALA A 64 10.29 4.28 -23.22
CA ALA A 64 10.48 5.71 -22.97
C ALA A 64 9.35 6.30 -22.11
N GLN A 65 8.09 5.93 -22.37
CA GLN A 65 6.94 6.33 -21.55
C GLN A 65 7.04 5.80 -20.11
N ALA A 66 7.47 4.55 -19.93
CA ALA A 66 7.65 3.97 -18.60
C ALA A 66 8.78 4.64 -17.82
N GLN A 67 9.88 4.99 -18.49
CA GLN A 67 10.99 5.75 -17.91
C GLN A 67 10.54 7.15 -17.50
N HIS A 68 9.85 7.86 -18.38
CA HIS A 68 9.30 9.17 -18.05
C HIS A 68 8.32 9.10 -16.87
N ALA A 69 7.44 8.09 -16.84
CA ALA A 69 6.52 7.89 -15.72
C ALA A 69 7.26 7.61 -14.41
N LEU A 70 8.40 6.90 -14.42
CA LEU A 70 9.25 6.69 -13.24
C LEU A 70 9.85 8.00 -12.73
N GLU A 71 10.29 8.89 -13.61
CA GLU A 71 10.86 10.20 -13.25
C GLU A 71 9.82 11.14 -12.63
N GLN A 72 8.55 10.98 -12.99
CA GLN A 72 7.44 11.77 -12.44
C GLN A 72 6.93 11.23 -11.09
N VAL A 73 7.50 10.15 -10.56
CA VAL A 73 7.09 9.59 -9.26
C VAL A 73 7.55 10.51 -8.14
N VAL A 74 6.61 11.31 -7.66
CA VAL A 74 6.77 12.23 -6.53
C VAL A 74 6.02 11.73 -5.31
N ALA A 75 6.54 12.05 -4.13
CA ALA A 75 5.81 11.77 -2.90
C ALA A 75 4.48 12.52 -2.93
N SER A 76 3.37 11.78 -2.91
CA SER A 76 2.07 12.40 -2.70
C SER A 76 1.97 12.82 -1.23
N PRO A 77 1.51 14.05 -0.95
CA PRO A 77 1.25 14.44 0.43
C PRO A 77 0.24 13.46 1.03
N ALA A 78 0.42 13.13 2.31
CA ALA A 78 -0.52 12.29 3.04
C ALA A 78 -1.92 12.85 2.81
N SER A 79 -2.78 12.08 2.13
CA SER A 79 -4.17 12.46 1.94
C SER A 79 -4.79 12.65 3.31
N GLY A 80 -5.60 13.69 3.47
CA GLY A 80 -6.32 13.97 4.72
C GLY A 80 -7.21 12.79 5.17
N PRO A 81 -8.16 13.04 6.09
CA PRO A 81 -9.00 12.00 6.68
C PRO A 81 -9.54 10.98 5.65
N MET A 82 -9.09 9.73 5.72
CA MET A 82 -9.54 8.69 4.79
C MET A 82 -10.98 8.24 5.10
N SER A 83 -11.81 8.09 4.08
CA SER A 83 -13.11 7.43 4.19
C SER A 83 -12.96 5.91 4.36
N GLU A 84 -14.00 5.24 4.86
CA GLU A 84 -14.04 3.77 4.99
C GLU A 84 -13.73 3.08 3.67
N GLN A 85 -14.34 3.53 2.57
CA GLN A 85 -14.07 3.00 1.22
C GLN A 85 -12.59 3.12 0.83
N ASN A 86 -11.93 4.24 1.16
CA ASN A 86 -10.52 4.39 0.85
C ASN A 86 -9.64 3.53 1.77
N VAL A 87 -10.03 3.29 3.03
CA VAL A 87 -9.33 2.39 3.95
C VAL A 87 -9.40 0.94 3.47
N GLU A 88 -10.55 0.49 2.98
CA GLU A 88 -10.68 -0.83 2.36
C GLU A 88 -9.82 -0.97 1.11
N ARG A 89 -9.90 0.03 0.21
CA ARG A 89 -9.07 0.06 -1.02
C ARG A 89 -7.58 0.00 -0.69
N PHE A 90 -7.15 0.79 0.28
CA PHE A 90 -5.78 0.80 0.77
C PHE A 90 -5.37 -0.54 1.35
N SER A 91 -6.17 -1.13 2.24
CA SER A 91 -5.85 -2.40 2.90
C SER A 91 -5.72 -3.55 1.89
N ARG A 92 -6.60 -3.61 0.89
CA ARG A 92 -6.51 -4.61 -0.20
C ARG A 92 -5.26 -4.39 -1.04
N LEU A 93 -5.02 -3.15 -1.47
CA LEU A 93 -3.88 -2.81 -2.32
C LEU A 93 -2.54 -3.09 -1.63
N ILE A 94 -2.41 -2.71 -0.37
CA ILE A 94 -1.21 -3.00 0.43
C ILE A 94 -0.99 -4.51 0.55
N GLY A 95 -2.03 -5.30 0.84
CA GLY A 95 -1.90 -6.76 0.89
C GLY A 95 -1.47 -7.37 -0.45
N GLU A 96 -1.96 -6.84 -1.58
CA GLU A 96 -1.52 -7.28 -2.91
C GLU A 96 -0.04 -6.95 -3.17
N ILE A 97 0.44 -5.78 -2.75
CA ILE A 97 1.84 -5.37 -2.91
C ILE A 97 2.75 -6.19 -1.97
N GLU A 98 2.35 -6.37 -0.72
CA GLU A 98 3.04 -7.22 0.26
C GLU A 98 3.21 -8.64 -0.27
N TRP A 99 2.14 -9.22 -0.80
CA TRP A 99 2.19 -10.55 -1.43
C TRP A 99 3.12 -10.59 -2.65
N LEU A 100 3.12 -9.57 -3.50
CA LEU A 100 4.04 -9.49 -4.64
C LEU A 100 5.53 -9.48 -4.22
N LEU A 101 5.84 -8.78 -3.13
CA LEU A 101 7.19 -8.72 -2.58
C LEU A 101 7.58 -10.05 -1.93
N ASN A 102 6.69 -10.65 -1.13
CA ASN A 102 6.97 -11.90 -0.43
C ASN A 102 7.20 -13.09 -1.37
N GLU A 103 6.41 -13.17 -2.45
CA GLU A 103 6.46 -14.26 -3.44
C GLU A 103 7.52 -14.06 -4.55
N ASP A 104 8.40 -13.06 -4.41
CA ASP A 104 9.47 -12.75 -5.37
C ASP A 104 8.98 -12.66 -6.83
N ARG A 105 7.81 -12.05 -7.03
CA ARG A 105 7.12 -12.02 -8.34
C ARG A 105 7.61 -10.88 -9.24
N LEU A 106 8.47 -10.01 -8.72
CA LEU A 106 9.10 -8.93 -9.46
C LEU A 106 10.25 -9.48 -10.32
N LEU A 107 10.36 -8.96 -11.54
CA LEU A 107 11.48 -9.19 -12.44
C LEU A 107 12.66 -8.25 -12.12
N VAL A 108 12.39 -7.04 -11.63
CA VAL A 108 13.45 -6.18 -11.11
C VAL A 108 14.11 -6.86 -9.91
N ALA A 109 15.44 -6.89 -9.92
CA ALA A 109 16.19 -7.39 -8.77
C ALA A 109 16.04 -6.40 -7.61
N ILE A 110 15.48 -6.89 -6.51
CA ILE A 110 15.52 -6.26 -5.20
C ILE A 110 16.32 -7.20 -4.30
N ASP A 111 17.25 -6.68 -3.53
CA ASP A 111 17.97 -7.49 -2.54
C ASP A 111 17.13 -7.68 -1.27
N ASP A 112 17.55 -8.60 -0.41
CA ASP A 112 16.83 -8.92 0.83
C ASP A 112 16.73 -7.72 1.77
N GLN A 113 17.71 -6.79 1.71
CA GLN A 113 17.71 -5.58 2.51
C GLN A 113 16.64 -4.60 2.03
N GLU A 114 16.57 -4.31 0.72
CA GLU A 114 15.56 -3.48 0.10
C GLU A 114 14.16 -4.09 0.30
N LYS A 115 14.01 -5.42 0.12
CA LYS A 115 12.76 -6.13 0.40
C LYS A 115 12.32 -5.94 1.86
N GLY A 116 13.22 -6.11 2.82
CA GLY A 116 12.97 -5.89 4.24
C GLY A 116 12.48 -4.46 4.52
N GLN A 117 13.17 -3.46 3.98
CA GLN A 117 12.79 -2.05 4.12
C GLN A 117 11.40 -1.75 3.55
N LEU A 118 11.08 -2.28 2.36
CA LEU A 118 9.76 -2.08 1.75
C LEU A 118 8.64 -2.72 2.58
N LEU A 119 8.87 -3.91 3.13
CA LEU A 119 7.92 -4.59 4.01
C LEU A 119 7.72 -3.82 5.33
N GLU A 120 8.78 -3.31 5.93
CA GLU A 120 8.69 -2.44 7.11
C GLU A 120 7.88 -1.16 6.82
N MET A 121 8.13 -0.52 5.68
CA MET A 121 7.36 0.65 5.24
C MET A 121 5.87 0.34 5.05
N ILE A 122 5.56 -0.83 4.49
CA ILE A 122 4.19 -1.32 4.35
C ILE A 122 3.54 -1.46 5.74
N VAL A 123 4.20 -2.14 6.67
CA VAL A 123 3.67 -2.37 8.03
C VAL A 123 3.45 -1.04 8.74
N ALA A 124 4.45 -0.15 8.74
CA ALA A 124 4.37 1.15 9.39
C ALA A 124 3.21 1.98 8.83
N ARG A 125 3.13 2.10 7.50
CA ARG A 125 2.08 2.89 6.86
C ARG A 125 0.69 2.30 7.04
N ARG A 126 0.56 0.97 7.01
CA ARG A 126 -0.70 0.27 7.25
C ARG A 126 -1.20 0.55 8.66
N THR A 127 -0.33 0.40 9.64
CA THR A 127 -0.65 0.67 11.04
C THR A 127 -1.08 2.12 11.24
N GLU A 128 -0.29 3.09 10.80
CA GLU A 128 -0.60 4.52 10.96
C GLU A 128 -1.95 4.88 10.33
N THR A 129 -2.23 4.35 9.14
CA THR A 129 -3.47 4.58 8.41
C THR A 129 -4.69 4.04 9.16
N LEU A 130 -4.60 2.77 9.61
CA LEU A 130 -5.70 2.12 10.33
C LEU A 130 -5.93 2.73 11.70
N TYR A 131 -4.85 3.03 12.44
CA TYR A 131 -4.89 3.72 13.73
C TYR A 131 -5.64 5.05 13.59
N SER A 132 -5.19 5.91 12.68
CA SER A 132 -5.74 7.24 12.49
C SER A 132 -7.20 7.20 12.07
N TYR A 133 -7.58 6.25 11.20
CA TYR A 133 -8.96 6.06 10.79
C TYR A 133 -9.85 5.62 11.97
N HIS A 134 -9.51 4.54 12.66
CA HIS A 134 -10.38 3.99 13.71
C HIS A 134 -10.49 4.93 14.90
N LEU A 135 -9.40 5.60 15.28
CA LEU A 135 -9.43 6.58 16.35
C LEU A 135 -10.37 7.75 16.01
N ARG A 136 -10.25 8.31 14.80
CA ARG A 136 -11.09 9.44 14.37
C ARG A 136 -12.56 9.04 14.31
N GLU A 137 -12.88 7.90 13.71
CA GLU A 137 -14.27 7.43 13.64
C GLU A 137 -14.82 7.11 15.04
N GLY A 138 -14.01 6.51 15.92
CA GLY A 138 -14.39 6.27 17.31
C GLY A 138 -14.76 7.55 18.04
N LYS A 139 -13.95 8.60 17.94
CA LYS A 139 -14.25 9.94 18.51
C LYS A 139 -15.52 10.54 17.91
N ARG A 140 -15.67 10.53 16.58
CA ARG A 140 -16.86 11.05 15.88
C ARG A 140 -18.14 10.34 16.32
N LEU A 141 -18.10 9.01 16.45
CA LEU A 141 -19.25 8.19 16.85
C LEU A 141 -19.59 8.37 18.33
N LEU A 142 -18.58 8.55 19.18
CA LEU A 142 -18.78 8.90 20.59
C LEU A 142 -19.50 10.24 20.75
N GLU A 143 -19.05 11.28 20.05
CA GLU A 143 -19.71 12.59 20.01
C GLU A 143 -21.15 12.49 19.49
N GLY A 144 -21.36 11.64 18.47
CA GLY A 144 -22.68 11.34 17.91
C GLY A 144 -23.54 10.39 18.76
N ARG A 145 -23.10 10.00 19.97
CA ARG A 145 -23.75 9.02 20.87
C ARG A 145 -24.04 7.66 20.24
N GLN A 146 -23.28 7.27 19.23
CA GLN A 146 -23.32 5.94 18.61
C GLN A 146 -22.33 5.02 19.34
N LEU A 147 -22.67 4.69 20.59
CA LEU A 147 -21.73 4.14 21.56
C LEU A 147 -21.22 2.73 21.19
N HIS A 148 -22.06 1.86 20.65
CA HIS A 148 -21.65 0.51 20.24
C HIS A 148 -20.68 0.55 19.05
N GLN A 149 -20.91 1.42 18.07
CA GLN A 149 -19.98 1.61 16.96
C GLN A 149 -18.67 2.25 17.44
N ALA A 150 -18.74 3.23 18.34
CA ALA A 150 -17.55 3.82 18.96
C ALA A 150 -16.72 2.76 19.72
N GLN A 151 -17.38 1.86 20.44
CA GLN A 151 -16.75 0.73 21.12
C GLN A 151 -16.07 -0.22 20.12
N TRP A 152 -16.72 -0.55 19.01
CA TRP A 152 -16.12 -1.38 17.97
C TRP A 152 -14.81 -0.76 17.45
N HIS A 153 -14.80 0.55 17.14
CA HIS A 153 -13.59 1.25 16.71
C HIS A 153 -12.49 1.26 17.78
N CYS A 154 -12.84 1.44 19.06
CA CYS A 154 -11.90 1.32 20.18
C CYS A 154 -11.24 -0.08 20.20
N GLU A 155 -12.00 -1.16 20.04
CA GLU A 155 -11.46 -2.52 20.02
C GLU A 155 -10.57 -2.77 18.79
N GLN A 156 -10.89 -2.19 17.63
CA GLN A 156 -10.01 -2.24 16.45
C GLN A 156 -8.65 -1.58 16.73
N VAL A 157 -8.64 -0.41 17.36
CA VAL A 157 -7.38 0.28 17.73
C VAL A 157 -6.59 -0.56 18.74
N LYS A 158 -7.23 -1.07 19.80
CA LYS A 158 -6.55 -1.92 20.79
C LYS A 158 -5.94 -3.16 20.17
N SER A 159 -6.68 -3.85 19.30
CA SER A 159 -6.19 -5.04 18.59
C SER A 159 -4.98 -4.70 17.71
N LEU A 160 -5.04 -3.59 16.98
CA LEU A 160 -3.94 -3.12 16.14
C LEU A 160 -2.67 -2.84 16.97
N LEU A 161 -2.81 -2.11 18.08
CA LEU A 161 -1.68 -1.74 18.94
C LEU A 161 -1.11 -2.92 19.74
N LYS A 162 -1.93 -3.92 20.09
CA LYS A 162 -1.48 -5.12 20.82
C LYS A 162 -0.45 -5.94 20.02
N ASN A 163 -0.61 -5.99 18.70
CA ASN A 163 0.24 -6.79 17.81
C ASN A 163 1.55 -6.09 17.42
N MET A 164 1.80 -4.89 17.93
CA MET A 164 3.06 -4.17 17.71
C MET A 164 4.01 -4.33 18.88
N ASP A 165 5.14 -5.00 18.61
CA ASP A 165 6.19 -5.34 19.58
C ASP A 165 7.28 -4.25 19.70
N MET A 166 7.15 -3.13 18.98
CA MET A 166 8.14 -2.06 18.96
C MET A 166 7.89 -1.03 20.08
N GLN A 167 8.86 -0.83 20.96
CA GLN A 167 8.81 0.28 21.92
C GLN A 167 9.26 1.58 21.25
N SER A 168 8.30 2.44 20.90
CA SER A 168 8.57 3.80 20.42
C SER A 168 7.69 4.82 21.16
N ASP A 169 8.19 6.05 21.30
CA ASP A 169 7.43 7.14 21.92
C ASP A 169 6.10 7.40 21.21
N GLN A 170 6.10 7.26 19.88
CA GLN A 170 4.90 7.36 19.05
C GLN A 170 3.88 6.27 19.41
N LEU A 171 4.31 5.02 19.59
CA LEU A 171 3.41 3.94 19.96
C LEU A 171 2.84 4.14 21.36
N ASN A 172 3.65 4.63 22.31
CA ASN A 172 3.19 4.96 23.65
C ASN A 172 2.13 6.06 23.63
N ALA A 173 2.34 7.12 22.84
CA ALA A 173 1.35 8.17 22.63
C ALA A 173 0.05 7.60 22.03
N TRP A 174 0.15 6.72 21.04
CA TRP A 174 -1.01 6.06 20.44
C TRP A 174 -1.78 5.17 21.42
N ARG A 175 -1.08 4.42 22.28
CA ARG A 175 -1.70 3.61 23.34
C ARG A 175 -2.46 4.49 24.34
N GLN A 176 -1.85 5.58 24.79
CA GLN A 176 -2.49 6.52 25.71
C GLN A 176 -3.75 7.14 25.11
N GLU A 177 -3.69 7.57 23.85
CA GLU A 177 -4.84 8.17 23.17
C GLU A 177 -5.96 7.15 22.92
N ALA A 178 -5.61 5.92 22.55
CA ALA A 178 -6.56 4.81 22.43
C ALA A 178 -7.24 4.48 23.76
N ASP A 179 -6.47 4.39 24.85
CA ASP A 179 -6.99 4.11 26.19
C ASP A 179 -7.96 5.21 26.64
N GLN A 180 -7.64 6.49 26.38
CA GLN A 180 -8.54 7.61 26.67
C GLN A 180 -9.87 7.48 25.93
N LEU A 181 -9.86 7.23 24.62
CA LEU A 181 -11.08 7.02 23.84
C LEU A 181 -11.90 5.86 24.43
N CYS A 182 -11.26 4.73 24.69
CA CYS A 182 -11.92 3.54 25.20
C CYS A 182 -12.53 3.75 26.60
N GLN A 183 -11.86 4.48 27.48
CA GLN A 183 -12.39 4.86 28.80
C GLN A 183 -13.63 5.75 28.67
N GLN A 184 -13.59 6.76 27.79
CA GLN A 184 -14.74 7.63 27.56
C GLN A 184 -15.94 6.83 27.04
N VAL A 185 -15.74 5.95 26.05
CA VAL A 185 -16.81 5.08 25.54
C VAL A 185 -17.40 4.21 26.65
N ALA A 186 -16.56 3.59 27.48
CA ALA A 186 -17.02 2.75 28.60
C ALA A 186 -17.83 3.54 29.64
N GLN A 187 -17.42 4.77 29.96
CA GLN A 187 -18.16 5.66 30.86
C GLN A 187 -19.55 6.01 30.32
N HIS A 188 -19.69 6.18 29.01
CA HIS A 188 -20.98 6.50 28.38
C HIS A 188 -21.89 5.29 28.18
N LEU A 189 -21.35 4.07 28.20
CA LEU A 189 -22.09 2.81 28.10
C LEU A 189 -22.60 2.27 29.46
N SER A 190 -22.00 2.73 30.56
CA SER A 190 -22.34 2.32 31.94
C SER A 190 -23.55 3.09 32.47
#